data_AF-A0A7W0WTL4-F1
#
_entry.id   AF-A0A7W0WTL4-F1
#
_cell.length_a   1.000
_cell.length_b   1.000
_cell.length_c   1.000
_cell.angle_alpha   90.00
_cell.angle_beta   90.00
_cell.angle_gamma   90.00
#
_symmetry.space_group_name_H-M   'P 1'
#
loop_
_entity.id
_entity.type
_entity.pdbx_description
1 polymer ?
#
loop_
_entity_poly.entity_id
_entity_poly.type
_entity_poly.pdbx_seq_one_letter_code
_entity_poly.pdbx_strand_id
1 'polypeptide(L)'
;MTDDILAQLAGASPRRVLEDLSRLAIALAKNDRDRPEVELFLASGQVVRGRIVAVAEDRQGPVAIVHVGGNMRQPAVTFVRIEQVAALTVADASLLVKAPVADAPVPSRLELQRQLAARADGLQTKLGRKLEIKLASDLDDDGRRAVGALLPVLLEVLTAIVGDELGKEALAKVEVIELAAAPSGEVVKESRGFLIRAPKLLTEQLTHATLRGAIEKHL
;
A
#
# COMPACT_ATOMS: atom_id res chain seq x y z
N MET A 1 1.85 -20.04 18.01
CA MET A 1 1.89 -21.10 16.97
C MET A 1 2.10 -20.37 15.67
N THR A 2 3.25 -20.59 15.05
CA THR A 2 3.68 -19.93 13.82
C THR A 2 2.77 -20.38 12.69
N ASP A 3 1.81 -19.54 12.31
CA ASP A 3 1.00 -19.78 11.12
C ASP A 3 1.93 -19.67 9.91
N ASP A 4 2.16 -20.82 9.29
CA ASP A 4 3.04 -20.98 8.16
C ASP A 4 2.37 -20.37 6.91
N ILE A 5 2.59 -19.07 6.69
CA ILE A 5 2.06 -18.31 5.54
C ILE A 5 2.59 -18.89 4.22
N LEU A 6 3.78 -19.52 4.24
CA LEU A 6 4.28 -20.28 3.12
C LEU A 6 3.40 -21.51 2.85
N ALA A 7 2.81 -22.14 3.88
CA ALA A 7 1.82 -23.20 3.71
C ALA A 7 0.47 -22.69 3.16
N GLN A 8 0.09 -21.43 3.41
CA GLN A 8 -1.09 -20.81 2.77
C GLN A 8 -0.86 -20.52 1.28
N LEU A 9 0.37 -20.18 0.89
CA LEU A 9 0.77 -20.04 -0.52
C LEU A 9 0.99 -21.39 -1.21
N ALA A 10 1.39 -22.43 -0.47
CA ALA A 10 1.59 -23.79 -0.97
C ALA A 10 0.29 -24.48 -1.47
N GLY A 11 -0.88 -23.85 -1.30
CA GLY A 11 -2.16 -24.29 -1.86
C GLY A 11 -2.87 -23.27 -2.76
N ALA A 12 -2.28 -22.09 -2.99
CA ALA A 12 -2.89 -21.08 -3.85
C ALA A 12 -2.64 -21.42 -5.33
N SER A 13 -3.67 -21.29 -6.18
CA SER A 13 -3.48 -21.48 -7.62
C SER A 13 -2.47 -20.44 -8.15
N PRO A 14 -1.53 -20.82 -9.03
CA PRO A 14 -0.56 -19.89 -9.63
C PRO A 14 -1.23 -18.64 -10.21
N ARG A 15 -2.45 -18.80 -10.73
CA ARG A 15 -3.32 -17.71 -11.16
C ARG A 15 -3.51 -16.62 -10.11
N ARG A 16 -3.93 -16.98 -8.90
CA ARG A 16 -4.25 -16.02 -7.84
C ARG A 16 -3.01 -15.23 -7.43
N VAL A 17 -1.87 -15.90 -7.30
CA VAL A 17 -0.60 -15.27 -6.95
C VAL A 17 -0.16 -14.30 -8.05
N LEU A 18 -0.29 -14.68 -9.32
CA LEU A 18 0.03 -13.79 -10.45
C LEU A 18 -0.92 -12.58 -10.53
N GLU A 19 -2.21 -12.76 -10.24
CA GLU A 19 -3.18 -11.66 -10.16
C GLU A 19 -2.81 -10.67 -9.04
N ASP A 20 -2.47 -11.15 -7.86
CA ASP A 20 -2.06 -10.30 -6.73
C ASP A 20 -0.75 -9.55 -7.04
N LEU A 21 0.24 -10.25 -7.61
CA LEU A 21 1.49 -9.66 -8.08
C LEU A 21 1.29 -8.62 -9.17
N SER A 22 0.31 -8.81 -10.06
CA SER A 22 0.00 -7.85 -11.12
C SER A 22 -0.53 -6.52 -10.57
N ARG A 23 -1.40 -6.58 -9.55
CA ARG A 23 -1.92 -5.38 -8.87
C ARG A 23 -0.78 -4.63 -8.19
N LEU A 24 0.12 -5.37 -7.56
CA LEU A 24 1.29 -4.82 -6.90
C LEU A 24 2.28 -4.20 -7.90
N ALA A 25 2.52 -4.85 -9.05
CA ALA A 25 3.37 -4.31 -10.11
C ALA A 25 2.84 -2.99 -10.70
N ILE A 26 1.51 -2.85 -10.85
CA ILE A 26 0.89 -1.60 -11.30
C ILE A 26 1.08 -0.49 -10.26
N ALA A 27 0.93 -0.80 -8.97
CA ALA A 27 1.17 0.16 -7.89
C ALA A 27 2.64 0.60 -7.84
N LEU A 28 3.59 -0.34 -7.88
CA LEU A 28 5.02 -0.04 -7.89
C LEU A 28 5.43 0.79 -9.11
N ALA A 29 4.91 0.48 -10.30
CA ALA A 29 5.19 1.24 -11.51
C ALA A 29 4.67 2.69 -11.46
N LYS A 30 3.54 2.95 -10.79
CA LYS A 30 3.05 4.33 -10.58
C LYS A 30 3.99 5.15 -9.70
N ASN A 31 4.72 4.48 -8.82
CA ASN A 31 5.63 5.08 -7.85
C ASN A 31 7.10 5.03 -8.29
N ASP A 32 7.36 4.75 -9.58
CA ASP A 32 8.70 4.59 -10.17
C ASP A 32 9.61 3.59 -9.42
N ARG A 33 8.99 2.52 -8.91
CA ARG A 33 9.66 1.42 -8.21
C ARG A 33 9.77 0.18 -9.08
N ASP A 34 10.77 -0.64 -8.77
CA ASP A 34 11.01 -1.90 -9.46
C ASP A 34 9.85 -2.87 -9.28
N ARG A 35 9.45 -3.50 -10.39
CA ARG A 35 8.37 -4.50 -10.40
C ARG A 35 8.85 -5.84 -9.81
N PRO A 36 7.93 -6.66 -9.26
CA PRO A 36 8.28 -7.95 -8.67
C PRO A 36 8.95 -8.88 -9.67
N GLU A 37 10.09 -9.44 -9.27
CA GLU A 37 10.80 -10.46 -10.05
C GLU A 37 10.25 -11.86 -9.73
N VAL A 38 9.94 -12.60 -10.79
CA VAL A 38 9.33 -13.92 -10.75
C VAL A 38 10.09 -14.90 -11.63
N GLU A 39 10.09 -16.18 -11.26
CA GLU A 39 10.43 -17.28 -12.15
C GLU A 39 9.20 -18.17 -12.32
N LEU A 40 8.74 -18.31 -13.56
CA LEU A 40 7.60 -19.15 -13.92
C LEU A 40 8.11 -20.47 -14.48
N PHE A 41 7.74 -21.57 -13.84
CA PHE A 41 8.04 -22.92 -14.27
C PHE A 41 6.88 -23.41 -15.12
N LEU A 42 7.11 -23.60 -16.41
CA LEU A 42 6.06 -24.01 -17.34
C LEU A 42 5.90 -25.53 -17.34
N ALA A 43 4.70 -26.01 -17.67
CA ALA A 43 4.41 -27.43 -17.87
C ALA A 43 5.27 -28.07 -18.98
N SER A 44 5.82 -27.25 -19.89
CA SER A 44 6.78 -27.68 -20.90
C SER A 44 8.19 -27.97 -20.35
N GLY A 45 8.46 -27.64 -19.08
CA GLY A 45 9.79 -27.71 -18.46
C GLY A 45 10.66 -26.47 -18.70
N GLN A 46 10.16 -25.48 -19.46
CA GLN A 46 10.85 -24.20 -19.62
C GLN A 46 10.68 -23.31 -18.38
N VAL A 47 11.68 -22.47 -18.12
CA VAL A 47 11.64 -21.48 -17.05
C VAL A 47 11.68 -20.09 -17.66
N VAL A 48 10.71 -19.25 -17.30
CA VAL A 48 10.66 -17.84 -17.68
C VAL A 48 10.96 -16.99 -16.46
N ARG A 49 12.11 -16.31 -16.48
CA ARG A 49 12.50 -15.36 -15.44
C ARG A 49 12.34 -13.93 -15.91
N GLY A 50 11.73 -13.09 -15.09
CA GLY A 50 11.59 -11.67 -15.39
C GLY A 50 10.73 -10.94 -14.37
N ARG A 51 10.32 -9.71 -14.71
CA ARG A 51 9.47 -8.90 -13.84
C ARG A 51 8.03 -8.92 -14.32
N ILE A 52 7.10 -9.20 -13.41
CA ILE A 52 5.67 -9.23 -13.75
C ILE A 52 5.20 -7.81 -14.08
N VAL A 53 4.51 -7.67 -15.20
CA VAL A 53 3.98 -6.38 -15.69
C VAL A 53 2.50 -6.27 -15.39
N ALA A 54 1.74 -7.28 -15.82
CA ALA A 54 0.30 -7.34 -15.66
C ALA A 54 -0.20 -8.78 -15.87
N VAL A 55 -1.43 -9.04 -15.45
CA VAL A 55 -2.24 -10.18 -15.90
C VAL A 55 -3.41 -9.62 -16.69
N ALA A 56 -3.64 -10.17 -17.89
CA ALA A 56 -4.72 -9.77 -18.78
C ALA A 56 -5.47 -11.01 -19.28
N GLU A 57 -6.63 -10.82 -19.89
CA GLU A 57 -7.32 -11.89 -20.61
C GLU A 57 -7.14 -11.71 -22.12
N ASP A 58 -6.85 -12.81 -22.81
CA ASP A 58 -6.89 -12.90 -24.27
C ASP A 58 -8.03 -13.83 -24.73
N ARG A 59 -8.12 -14.09 -26.04
CA ARG A 59 -9.20 -14.94 -26.61
C ARG A 59 -9.16 -16.41 -26.15
N GLN A 60 -8.06 -16.87 -25.58
CA GLN A 60 -7.85 -18.25 -25.16
C GLN A 60 -7.74 -18.38 -23.63
N GLY A 61 -7.66 -17.27 -22.88
CA GLY A 61 -7.69 -17.27 -21.42
C GLY A 61 -6.79 -16.21 -20.78
N PRO A 62 -6.53 -16.33 -19.47
CA PRO A 62 -5.68 -15.39 -18.75
C PRO A 62 -4.19 -15.58 -19.08
N VAL A 63 -3.51 -14.46 -19.31
CA VAL A 63 -2.10 -14.39 -19.72
C VAL A 63 -1.33 -13.48 -18.78
N ALA A 64 -0.21 -13.96 -18.26
CA ALA A 64 0.77 -13.19 -17.53
C ALA A 64 1.76 -12.51 -18.50
N ILE A 65 1.93 -11.21 -18.35
CA ILE A 65 2.87 -10.40 -19.13
C ILE A 65 4.13 -10.22 -18.29
N VAL A 66 5.26 -10.75 -18.76
CA VAL A 66 6.53 -10.73 -18.04
C VAL A 66 7.59 -9.99 -18.84
N HIS A 67 8.25 -9.02 -18.22
CA HIS A 67 9.39 -8.30 -18.78
C HIS A 67 10.66 -9.12 -18.54
N VAL A 68 11.26 -9.66 -19.60
CA VAL A 68 12.38 -10.62 -19.55
C VAL A 68 13.72 -10.01 -19.94
N GLY A 69 13.74 -8.73 -20.33
CA GLY A 69 14.96 -8.01 -20.67
C GLY A 69 14.70 -6.80 -21.56
N GLY A 70 15.75 -6.21 -22.13
CA GLY A 70 15.63 -5.00 -22.95
C GLY A 70 15.78 -3.71 -22.13
N ASN A 71 15.66 -2.56 -22.79
CA ASN A 71 15.77 -1.24 -22.18
C ASN A 71 14.43 -0.50 -22.21
N MET A 72 14.31 0.64 -21.53
CA MET A 72 13.05 1.42 -21.50
C MET A 72 12.48 1.78 -22.88
N ARG A 73 13.33 1.89 -23.91
CA ARG A 73 12.91 2.22 -25.28
C ARG A 73 12.53 1.00 -26.10
N GLN A 74 13.02 -0.18 -25.72
CA GLN A 74 12.77 -1.47 -26.37
C GLN A 74 12.68 -2.57 -25.30
N PRO A 75 11.56 -2.64 -24.57
CA PRO A 75 11.35 -3.68 -23.58
C PRO A 75 11.09 -5.02 -24.27
N ALA A 76 11.80 -6.06 -23.85
CA ALA A 76 11.52 -7.44 -24.25
C ALA A 76 10.50 -8.03 -23.26
N VAL A 77 9.28 -8.23 -23.73
CA VAL A 77 8.19 -8.83 -22.97
C VAL A 77 7.84 -10.20 -23.54
N THR A 78 7.45 -11.11 -22.67
CA THR A 78 6.89 -12.40 -23.04
C THR A 78 5.50 -12.55 -22.44
N PHE A 79 4.67 -13.33 -23.11
CA PHE A 79 3.29 -13.60 -22.76
C PHE A 79 3.19 -15.07 -22.39
N VAL A 80 2.86 -15.35 -21.14
CA VAL A 80 2.78 -16.71 -20.60
C VAL A 80 1.34 -17.00 -20.23
N ARG A 81 0.77 -18.05 -20.83
CA ARG A 81 -0.57 -18.51 -20.47
C ARG A 81 -0.57 -19.08 -19.07
N ILE A 82 -1.50 -18.66 -18.21
CA ILE A 82 -1.48 -19.04 -16.79
C ILE A 82 -1.68 -20.55 -16.62
N GLU A 83 -2.48 -21.19 -17.48
CA GLU A 83 -2.69 -22.63 -17.49
C GLU A 83 -1.44 -23.44 -17.85
N GLN A 84 -0.43 -22.80 -18.45
CA GLN A 84 0.86 -23.42 -18.72
C GLN A 84 1.83 -23.29 -17.54
N VAL A 85 1.50 -22.52 -16.51
CA VAL A 85 2.35 -22.32 -15.33
C VAL A 85 2.12 -23.46 -14.35
N ALA A 86 3.11 -24.34 -14.22
CA ALA A 86 3.09 -25.45 -13.28
C ALA A 86 3.48 -25.01 -11.86
N ALA A 87 4.43 -24.09 -11.74
CA ALA A 87 4.83 -23.49 -10.47
C ALA A 87 5.38 -22.08 -10.71
N LEU A 88 5.45 -21.29 -9.63
CA LEU A 88 6.09 -19.99 -9.67
C LEU A 88 6.96 -19.79 -8.42
N THR A 89 8.04 -19.05 -8.57
CA THR A 89 8.82 -18.50 -7.47
C THR A 89 8.81 -16.98 -7.58
N VAL A 90 8.80 -16.32 -6.43
CA VAL A 90 8.97 -14.87 -6.35
C VAL A 90 10.32 -14.62 -5.71
N ALA A 91 11.21 -13.93 -6.41
CA ALA A 91 12.59 -13.74 -5.98
C ALA A 91 12.67 -12.89 -4.70
N ASP A 92 11.72 -11.97 -4.52
CA ASP A 92 11.59 -11.18 -3.31
C ASP A 92 10.25 -11.46 -2.62
N ALA A 93 10.26 -12.39 -1.68
CA ALA A 93 9.09 -12.74 -0.87
C ALA A 93 8.59 -11.57 -0.02
N SER A 94 9.43 -10.56 0.28
CA SER A 94 9.03 -9.39 1.09
C SER A 94 7.91 -8.57 0.42
N LEU A 95 7.79 -8.67 -0.91
CA LEU A 95 6.72 -8.07 -1.71
C LEU A 95 5.36 -8.77 -1.52
N LEU A 96 5.37 -10.06 -1.17
CA LEU A 96 4.18 -10.90 -0.96
C LEU A 96 3.76 -10.99 0.51
N VAL A 97 4.60 -10.54 1.45
CA VAL A 97 4.24 -10.56 2.86
C VAL A 97 3.14 -9.52 3.10
N LYS A 98 1.90 -9.98 3.26
CA LYS A 98 0.91 -9.25 4.06
C LYS A 98 1.53 -8.99 5.41
N ALA A 99 1.65 -7.72 5.77
CA ALA A 99 2.21 -7.22 7.03
C ALA A 99 2.25 -8.23 8.19
N PRO A 100 3.43 -8.67 8.68
CA PRO A 100 3.57 -9.03 10.07
C PRO A 100 3.77 -7.71 10.82
N VAL A 101 2.70 -6.92 10.98
CA VAL A 101 2.69 -5.93 12.07
C VAL A 101 2.29 -6.70 13.32
N ALA A 102 3.28 -7.45 13.82
CA ALA A 102 3.39 -8.16 15.10
C ALA A 102 2.25 -9.13 15.46
N ASP A 103 2.53 -10.07 16.35
CA ASP A 103 1.52 -10.81 17.14
C ASP A 103 0.57 -9.91 17.96
N ALA A 104 0.53 -8.59 17.69
CA ALA A 104 -0.35 -7.65 18.32
C ALA A 104 -1.79 -7.84 17.80
N PRO A 105 -2.78 -7.92 18.70
CA PRO A 105 -4.18 -8.01 18.29
C PRO A 105 -4.56 -6.81 17.43
N VAL A 106 -5.45 -7.05 16.45
CA VAL A 106 -5.99 -5.99 15.58
C VAL A 106 -6.61 -4.91 16.46
N PRO A 107 -6.18 -3.64 16.32
CA PRO A 107 -6.80 -2.58 17.08
C PRO A 107 -8.28 -2.45 16.68
N SER A 108 -9.14 -2.41 17.68
CA SER A 108 -10.55 -2.12 17.51
C SER A 108 -10.73 -0.66 17.04
N ARG A 109 -11.86 -0.38 16.40
CA ARG A 109 -12.20 0.99 15.97
C ARG A 109 -12.22 1.97 17.15
N LEU A 110 -12.72 1.51 18.31
CA LEU A 110 -12.75 2.31 19.52
C LEU A 110 -11.35 2.61 20.06
N GLU A 111 -10.42 1.66 19.99
CA GLU A 111 -9.03 1.90 20.38
C GLU A 111 -8.35 2.92 19.47
N LEU A 112 -8.53 2.81 18.14
CA LEU A 112 -8.01 3.80 17.19
C LEU A 112 -8.59 5.20 17.45
N GLN A 113 -9.90 5.30 17.72
CA GLN A 113 -10.53 6.57 18.08
C GLN A 113 -9.98 7.15 19.39
N ARG A 114 -9.74 6.31 20.40
CA ARG A 114 -9.12 6.74 21.66
C ARG A 114 -7.69 7.24 21.46
N GLN A 115 -6.89 6.53 20.65
CA GLN A 115 -5.53 6.94 20.32
C GLN A 115 -5.51 8.27 19.56
N LEU A 116 -6.43 8.46 18.62
CA LEU A 116 -6.63 9.72 17.92
C LEU A 116 -6.96 10.84 18.89
N ALA A 117 -7.99 10.67 19.72
CA ALA A 117 -8.41 11.68 20.67
C ALA A 117 -7.27 12.09 21.62
N ALA A 118 -6.59 11.10 22.22
CA ALA A 118 -5.51 11.33 23.18
C ALA A 118 -4.33 12.15 22.61
N ARG A 119 -4.11 12.11 21.30
CA ARG A 119 -3.00 12.81 20.64
C ARG A 119 -3.43 14.03 19.83
N ALA A 120 -4.70 14.09 19.41
CA ALA A 120 -5.25 15.22 18.67
C ALA A 120 -5.34 16.48 19.53
N ASP A 121 -5.52 16.34 20.85
CA ASP A 121 -5.62 17.49 21.77
C ASP A 121 -4.36 18.37 21.74
N GLY A 122 -3.17 17.75 21.66
CA GLY A 122 -1.90 18.47 21.54
C GLY A 122 -1.76 19.23 20.22
N LEU A 123 -2.22 18.61 19.12
CA LEU A 123 -2.24 19.24 17.79
C LEU A 123 -3.23 20.41 17.74
N GLN A 124 -4.44 20.22 18.25
CA GLN A 124 -5.49 21.24 18.27
C GLN A 124 -5.11 22.44 19.12
N THR A 125 -4.45 22.20 20.26
CA THR A 125 -3.90 23.27 21.10
C THR A 125 -2.90 24.13 20.34
N LYS A 126 -1.97 23.50 19.60
CA LYS A 126 -0.98 24.23 18.78
C LYS A 126 -1.62 24.95 17.59
N LEU A 127 -2.63 24.36 16.97
CA LEU A 127 -3.36 24.94 15.85
C LEU A 127 -4.30 26.08 16.30
N GLY A 128 -4.69 26.12 17.58
CA GLY A 128 -5.62 27.11 18.14
C GLY A 128 -7.08 26.87 17.73
N ARG A 129 -7.40 25.71 17.15
CA ARG A 129 -8.75 25.30 16.73
C ARG A 129 -8.89 23.79 16.70
N LYS A 130 -10.14 23.33 16.70
CA LYS A 130 -10.46 21.92 16.48
C LYS A 130 -10.23 21.54 15.01
N LEU A 131 -9.39 20.54 14.79
CA LEU A 131 -9.23 19.84 13.52
C LEU A 131 -9.86 18.46 13.67
N GLU A 132 -10.82 18.14 12.81
CA GLU A 132 -11.55 16.88 12.91
C GLU A 132 -10.78 15.78 12.18
N ILE A 133 -10.34 14.75 12.91
CA ILE A 133 -9.68 13.57 12.32
C ILE A 133 -10.61 12.37 12.50
N LYS A 134 -11.06 11.78 11.39
CA LYS A 134 -12.05 10.71 11.35
C LYS A 134 -11.48 9.44 10.74
N LEU A 135 -12.02 8.30 11.14
CA LEU A 135 -11.76 7.00 10.51
C LEU A 135 -12.86 6.69 9.50
N ALA A 136 -12.51 6.19 8.32
CA ALA A 136 -13.46 5.69 7.33
C ALA A 136 -14.39 4.64 7.96
N SER A 137 -15.65 4.58 7.53
CA SER A 137 -16.68 3.72 8.13
C SER A 137 -16.45 2.23 7.89
N ASP A 138 -15.76 1.88 6.82
CA ASP A 138 -15.66 0.54 6.21
C ASP A 138 -14.30 -0.16 6.40
N LEU A 139 -13.58 0.17 7.49
CA LEU A 139 -12.27 -0.42 7.77
C LEU A 139 -12.36 -1.91 8.20
N ASP A 140 -11.91 -2.79 7.30
CA ASP A 140 -11.59 -4.19 7.59
C ASP A 140 -10.38 -4.33 8.54
N ASP A 141 -10.08 -5.56 8.97
CA ASP A 141 -9.02 -5.84 9.94
C ASP A 141 -7.64 -5.37 9.45
N ASP A 142 -7.32 -5.65 8.18
CA ASP A 142 -6.09 -5.20 7.54
C ASP A 142 -6.04 -3.66 7.46
N GLY A 143 -7.18 -3.00 7.19
CA GLY A 143 -7.27 -1.55 7.17
C GLY A 143 -7.11 -0.92 8.56
N ARG A 144 -7.67 -1.52 9.62
CA ARG A 144 -7.47 -1.04 10.99
C ARG A 144 -6.02 -1.16 11.44
N ARG A 145 -5.33 -2.25 11.07
CA ARG A 145 -3.87 -2.38 11.30
C ARG A 145 -3.10 -1.28 10.56
N ALA A 146 -3.36 -1.09 9.27
CA ALA A 146 -2.67 -0.09 8.46
C ALA A 146 -2.85 1.34 9.02
N VAL A 147 -4.08 1.71 9.37
CA VAL A 147 -4.37 3.02 9.98
C VAL A 147 -3.72 3.14 11.36
N GLY A 148 -3.73 2.08 12.18
CA GLY A 148 -3.05 2.06 13.47
C GLY A 148 -1.54 2.29 13.37
N ALA A 149 -0.90 1.73 12.34
CA ALA A 149 0.52 1.95 12.06
C ALA A 149 0.82 3.38 11.54
N LEU A 150 -0.08 3.95 10.74
CA LEU A 150 0.07 5.31 10.19
C LEU A 150 -0.18 6.41 11.24
N LEU A 151 -1.06 6.16 12.20
CA LEU A 151 -1.56 7.16 13.14
C LEU A 151 -0.46 7.98 13.83
N PRO A 152 0.59 7.35 14.43
CA PRO A 152 1.64 8.09 15.12
C PRO A 152 2.40 9.00 14.17
N VAL A 153 2.75 8.48 12.99
CA VAL A 153 3.50 9.21 11.95
C VAL A 153 2.71 10.42 11.46
N LEU A 154 1.42 10.24 11.17
CA LEU A 154 0.55 11.33 10.74
C LEU A 154 0.50 12.46 11.76
N LEU A 155 0.27 12.13 13.03
CA LEU A 155 0.14 13.13 14.09
C LEU A 155 1.44 13.90 14.32
N GLU A 156 2.58 13.22 14.23
CA GLU A 156 3.90 13.86 14.28
C GLU A 156 4.14 14.80 13.10
N VAL A 157 3.80 14.36 11.88
CA VAL A 157 3.89 15.19 10.67
C VAL A 157 3.01 16.43 10.77
N LEU A 158 1.73 16.27 11.14
CA LEU A 158 0.82 17.42 11.33
C LEU A 158 1.34 18.37 12.40
N THR A 159 1.85 17.83 13.51
CA THR A 159 2.43 18.65 14.59
C THR A 159 3.66 19.43 14.12
N ALA A 160 4.49 18.82 13.26
CA ALA A 160 5.65 19.48 12.67
C ALA A 160 5.24 20.59 11.69
N ILE A 161 4.21 20.36 10.87
CA ILE A 161 3.67 21.37 9.93
C ILE A 161 3.08 22.55 10.70
N VAL A 162 2.34 22.31 11.79
CA VAL A 162 1.80 23.39 12.66
C VAL A 162 2.91 24.17 13.38
N GLY A 163 4.11 23.62 13.51
CA GLY A 163 5.26 24.32 14.07
C GLY A 163 5.84 25.40 13.14
N ASP A 164 5.48 25.39 11.86
CA ASP A 164 5.81 26.43 10.87
C ASP A 164 4.62 27.40 10.74
N GLU A 165 4.86 28.71 10.69
CA GLU A 165 3.80 29.72 10.54
C GLU A 165 3.02 29.52 9.22
N LEU A 166 3.70 29.28 8.10
CA LEU A 166 3.04 29.05 6.81
C LEU A 166 2.24 27.74 6.83
N GLY A 167 2.81 26.69 7.43
CA GLY A 167 2.15 25.39 7.57
C GLY A 167 0.92 25.46 8.47
N LYS A 168 0.98 26.24 9.55
CA LYS A 168 -0.13 26.50 10.46
C LYS A 168 -1.27 27.24 9.78
N GLU A 169 -1.00 28.29 9.03
CA GLU A 169 -2.01 29.02 8.25
C GLU A 169 -2.70 28.14 7.22
N ALA A 170 -1.94 27.27 6.55
CA ALA A 170 -2.50 26.37 5.57
C ALA A 170 -3.36 25.28 6.21
N LEU A 171 -2.88 24.65 7.29
CA LEU A 171 -3.66 23.66 8.06
C LEU A 171 -4.89 24.27 8.73
N ALA A 172 -4.90 25.57 9.03
CA ALA A 172 -6.08 26.24 9.56
C ALA A 172 -7.27 26.22 8.59
N LYS A 173 -7.03 26.11 7.28
CA LYS A 173 -8.05 26.00 6.22
C LYS A 173 -8.60 24.57 6.06
N VAL A 174 -7.96 23.59 6.67
CA VAL A 174 -8.36 22.18 6.62
C VAL A 174 -9.36 21.92 7.74
N GLU A 175 -10.57 21.49 7.40
CA GLU A 175 -11.62 21.20 8.38
C GLU A 175 -11.57 19.75 8.85
N VAL A 176 -11.42 18.82 7.91
CA VAL A 176 -11.51 17.38 8.17
C VAL A 176 -10.34 16.62 7.53
N ILE A 177 -9.76 15.70 8.29
CA ILE A 177 -8.84 14.67 7.78
C ILE A 177 -9.51 13.31 7.97
N GLU A 178 -9.83 12.63 6.88
CA GLU A 178 -10.35 11.27 6.91
C GLU A 178 -9.22 10.25 6.70
N LEU A 179 -9.18 9.24 7.54
CA LEU A 179 -8.23 8.13 7.50
C LEU A 179 -8.93 6.87 6.99
N ALA A 180 -8.56 6.47 5.78
CA ALA A 180 -8.98 5.24 5.15
C ALA A 180 -7.80 4.27 5.00
N ALA A 181 -8.06 3.08 4.48
CA ALA A 181 -7.03 2.13 4.08
C ALA A 181 -7.21 1.74 2.62
N ALA A 182 -6.11 1.62 1.89
CA ALA A 182 -6.10 1.22 0.50
C ALA A 182 -4.91 0.30 0.22
N PRO A 183 -4.88 -0.41 -0.94
CA PRO A 183 -3.71 -1.22 -1.31
C PRO A 183 -2.41 -0.42 -1.31
N SER A 184 -2.49 0.86 -1.69
CA SER A 184 -1.37 1.80 -1.79
C SER A 184 -1.59 3.07 -0.99
N GLY A 185 -0.50 3.69 -0.55
CA GLY A 185 -0.53 4.89 0.29
C GLY A 185 -0.75 6.15 -0.55
N GLU A 186 -1.73 6.98 -0.20
CA GLU A 186 -1.97 8.24 -0.90
C GLU A 186 -2.62 9.31 -0.02
N VAL A 187 -2.41 10.57 -0.40
CA VAL A 187 -3.07 11.75 0.18
C VAL A 187 -3.84 12.41 -0.93
N VAL A 188 -5.15 12.57 -0.74
CA VAL A 188 -6.05 13.18 -1.71
C VAL A 188 -6.65 14.44 -1.08
N LYS A 189 -6.62 15.56 -1.81
CA LYS A 189 -7.30 16.79 -1.41
C LYS A 189 -8.79 16.67 -1.67
N GLU A 190 -9.58 16.89 -0.63
CA GLU A 190 -11.03 17.02 -0.72
C GLU A 190 -11.46 18.47 -0.50
N SER A 191 -12.72 18.78 -0.78
CA SER A 191 -13.27 20.14 -0.71
C SER A 191 -13.14 20.79 0.67
N ARG A 192 -13.11 19.98 1.75
CA ARG A 192 -13.02 20.44 3.15
C ARG A 192 -11.79 19.91 3.89
N GLY A 193 -10.85 19.27 3.20
CA GLY A 193 -9.59 18.82 3.81
C GLY A 193 -8.91 17.69 3.05
N PHE A 194 -8.56 16.60 3.76
CA PHE A 194 -7.77 15.52 3.18
C PHE A 194 -8.36 14.14 3.44
N LEU A 195 -8.31 13.28 2.42
CA LEU A 195 -8.43 11.84 2.58
C LEU A 195 -7.03 11.23 2.53
N ILE A 196 -6.61 10.60 3.62
CA ILE A 196 -5.32 9.92 3.74
C ILE A 196 -5.60 8.42 3.77
N ARG A 197 -5.12 7.72 2.75
CA ARG A 197 -5.25 6.27 2.62
C ARG A 197 -3.98 5.59 3.10
N ALA A 198 -4.11 4.87 4.21
CA ALA A 198 -3.04 4.07 4.76
C ALA A 198 -2.78 2.85 3.85
N PRO A 199 -1.52 2.61 3.44
CA PRO A 199 -1.17 1.44 2.64
C PRO A 199 -1.34 0.15 3.45
N LYS A 200 -2.04 -0.82 2.88
CA LYS A 200 -2.16 -2.18 3.44
C LYS A 200 -0.93 -3.05 3.17
N LEU A 201 -0.10 -2.67 2.19
CA LEU A 201 1.11 -3.40 1.79
C LEU A 201 2.35 -2.84 2.50
N LEU A 202 3.21 -3.71 3.04
CA LEU A 202 4.45 -3.32 3.75
C LEU A 202 5.45 -2.56 2.90
N THR A 203 5.46 -2.86 1.60
CA THR A 203 6.39 -2.26 0.65
C THR A 203 6.13 -0.77 0.48
N GLU A 204 4.93 -0.32 0.79
CA GLU A 204 4.54 1.07 0.77
C GLU A 204 4.34 1.52 2.21
N GLN A 205 5.36 2.13 2.82
CA GLN A 205 5.20 2.85 4.07
C GLN A 205 5.15 4.34 3.77
N LEU A 206 4.11 5.02 4.26
CA LEU A 206 4.11 6.47 4.34
C LEU A 206 5.06 6.87 5.47
N THR A 207 6.31 7.15 5.12
CA THR A 207 7.31 7.73 6.02
C THR A 207 6.96 9.18 6.35
N HIS A 208 7.56 9.75 7.40
CA HIS A 208 7.42 11.17 7.72
C HIS A 208 7.71 12.09 6.53
N ALA A 209 8.79 11.83 5.79
CA ALA A 209 9.19 12.65 4.65
C ALA A 209 8.16 12.60 3.51
N THR A 210 7.74 11.38 3.14
CA THR A 210 6.77 11.18 2.04
C THR A 210 5.39 11.72 2.40
N LEU A 211 4.94 11.51 3.64
CA LEU A 211 3.64 11.97 4.10
C LEU A 211 3.60 13.49 4.22
N ARG A 212 4.66 14.10 4.78
CA ARG A 212 4.78 15.55 4.89
C ARG A 212 4.76 16.21 3.52
N GLY A 213 5.60 15.76 2.59
CA GLY A 213 5.65 16.30 1.23
C GLY A 213 4.32 16.15 0.49
N ALA A 214 3.61 15.04 0.69
CA ALA A 214 2.28 14.83 0.10
C ALA A 214 1.22 15.80 0.67
N ILE A 215 1.22 16.03 1.98
CA ILE A 215 0.30 16.99 2.62
C ILE A 215 0.63 18.41 2.18
N GLU A 216 1.89 18.83 2.26
CA GLU A 216 2.34 20.18 1.90
C GLU A 216 2.06 20.51 0.42
N LYS A 217 2.12 19.54 -0.49
CA LYS A 217 1.75 19.73 -1.90
C LYS A 217 0.28 20.14 -2.09
N HIS A 218 -0.58 19.78 -1.14
CA HIS A 218 -2.02 20.00 -1.22
C HIS A 218 -2.54 21.10 -0.28
N LEU A 219 -1.68 21.64 0.59
CA LEU A 219 -1.91 22.81 1.43
C LEU A 219 -1.87 24.10 0.58
#